data_AF-V5WJC6-F1
#
_entry.id   AF-V5WJC6-F1
#
_cell.length_a   1.000
_cell.length_b   1.000
_cell.length_c   1.000
_cell.angle_alpha   90.00
_cell.angle_beta   90.00
_cell.angle_gamma   90.00
#
_symmetry.space_group_name_H-M   'P 1'
#
loop_
_entity.id
_entity.type
_entity.pdbx_description
1 polymer ?
#
loop_
_entity_poly.entity_id
_entity_poly.type
_entity_poly.pdbx_seq_one_letter_code
_entity_poly.pdbx_strand_id
1 'polypeptide(L)'
;MGHSFHGTHLKMFATSREFMLRRYGIVRGEELAETFRRRGIAVYPRTLSETYPAGIIANMFPGTPPSAHKIRTVAGMDSAVAASRRILSLLRQSGIQGDLPAPPDMISGQGSRRERYKRFEDSLDAVLCAVAALYHGEYGSSMVFSDGENGYTVIPEPRFT
;
A
#
# COMPACT_ATOMS: atom_id res chain seq x y z
N MET A 1 3.55 -17.54 0.16
CA MET A 1 4.70 -17.83 1.05
C MET A 1 4.55 -16.98 2.32
N GLY A 2 4.86 -17.51 3.51
CA GLY A 2 4.78 -16.73 4.76
C GLY A 2 6.09 -16.01 5.03
N HIS A 3 6.06 -14.74 5.44
CA HIS A 3 7.23 -13.96 5.80
C HIS A 3 7.01 -13.24 7.13
N SER A 4 8.07 -13.14 7.93
CA SER A 4 8.03 -12.49 9.24
C SER A 4 8.75 -11.14 9.17
N PHE A 5 8.05 -10.08 9.55
CA PHE A 5 8.61 -8.73 9.70
C PHE A 5 8.56 -8.34 11.17
N HIS A 6 9.72 -8.16 11.81
CA HIS A 6 9.83 -7.81 13.24
C HIS A 6 8.92 -8.64 14.16
N GLY A 7 8.92 -9.97 13.98
CA GLY A 7 8.09 -10.90 14.76
C GLY A 7 6.62 -11.00 14.31
N THR A 8 6.18 -10.17 13.37
CA THR A 8 4.84 -10.24 12.79
C THR A 8 4.84 -11.12 11.55
N HIS A 9 4.17 -12.28 11.63
CA HIS A 9 4.06 -13.21 10.52
C HIS A 9 2.93 -12.82 9.56
N LEU A 10 3.28 -12.54 8.30
CA LEU A 10 2.34 -12.21 7.23
C LEU A 10 2.35 -13.29 6.15
N LYS A 11 1.15 -13.70 5.72
CA LYS A 11 0.99 -14.53 4.53
C LYS A 11 0.99 -13.61 3.32
N MET A 12 2.10 -13.58 2.59
CA MET A 12 2.15 -12.88 1.32
C MET A 12 1.53 -13.76 0.24
N PHE A 13 0.54 -13.20 -0.44
CA PHE A 13 -0.02 -13.81 -1.63
C PHE A 13 0.93 -13.50 -2.78
N ALA A 14 1.50 -14.53 -3.40
CA ALA A 14 2.24 -14.36 -4.64
C ALA A 14 1.19 -14.12 -5.73
N THR A 15 0.97 -12.87 -6.09
CA THR A 15 0.10 -12.56 -7.22
C THR A 15 0.92 -12.65 -8.50
N SER A 16 0.41 -13.43 -9.45
CA SER A 16 0.93 -13.44 -10.82
C SER A 16 0.02 -12.65 -11.76
N ARG A 17 0.58 -12.19 -12.87
CA ARG A 17 -0.18 -11.59 -13.97
C ARG A 17 -1.35 -12.49 -14.42
N GLU A 18 -1.11 -13.79 -14.55
CA GLU A 18 -2.12 -14.77 -14.95
C GLU A 18 -3.26 -14.88 -13.92
N PHE A 19 -2.93 -14.87 -12.63
CA PHE A 19 -3.93 -14.84 -11.57
C PHE A 19 -4.81 -13.58 -11.68
N MET A 20 -4.22 -12.41 -11.89
CA MET A 20 -4.95 -11.15 -11.99
C MET A 20 -5.89 -11.12 -13.20
N LEU A 21 -5.41 -11.55 -14.36
CA LEU A 21 -6.24 -11.65 -15.57
C LEU A 21 -7.40 -12.63 -15.38
N ARG A 22 -7.15 -13.82 -14.82
CA ARG A 22 -8.19 -14.81 -14.57
C ARG A 22 -9.22 -14.35 -13.55
N ARG A 23 -8.80 -13.68 -12.47
CA ARG A 23 -9.69 -13.30 -11.35
C ARG A 23 -10.45 -12.02 -11.59
N TYR A 24 -9.84 -11.05 -12.26
CA TYR A 24 -10.34 -9.68 -12.41
C TYR A 24 -10.49 -9.23 -13.86
N GLY A 25 -10.04 -10.02 -14.84
CA GLY A 25 -10.10 -9.70 -16.27
C GLY A 25 -9.07 -8.67 -16.74
N ILE A 26 -8.52 -7.88 -15.82
CA ILE A 26 -7.61 -6.76 -16.11
C ILE A 26 -6.50 -6.68 -15.08
N VAL A 27 -5.37 -6.10 -15.50
CA VAL A 27 -4.25 -5.75 -14.62
C VAL A 27 -4.21 -4.23 -14.49
N ARG A 28 -4.84 -3.69 -13.44
CA ARG A 28 -5.05 -2.24 -13.29
C ARG A 28 -3.78 -1.40 -13.35
N GLY A 29 -2.65 -1.94 -12.87
CA GLY A 29 -1.35 -1.27 -12.97
C GLY A 29 -0.87 -1.12 -14.41
N GLU A 30 -1.13 -2.10 -15.28
CA GLU A 30 -0.79 -2.03 -16.71
C GLU A 30 -1.66 -0.98 -17.43
N GLU A 31 -2.97 -0.96 -17.17
CA GLU A 31 -3.89 0.06 -17.73
C GLU A 31 -3.49 1.49 -17.33
N LEU A 32 -3.08 1.67 -16.07
CA LEU A 32 -2.61 2.97 -15.58
C LEU A 32 -1.28 3.36 -16.23
N ALA A 33 -0.32 2.42 -16.33
CA ALA A 33 0.95 2.65 -17.01
C ALA A 33 0.74 3.03 -18.48
N GLU A 34 -0.16 2.35 -19.20
CA GLU A 34 -0.52 2.70 -20.58
C GLU A 34 -1.19 4.08 -20.67
N THR A 35 -2.00 4.46 -19.69
CA THR A 35 -2.58 5.82 -19.63
C THR A 35 -1.49 6.88 -19.47
N PHE A 36 -0.49 6.64 -18.63
CA PHE A 36 0.65 7.54 -18.45
C PHE A 36 1.53 7.62 -19.70
N ARG A 37 1.83 6.48 -20.34
CA ARG A 37 2.58 6.43 -21.61
C ARG A 37 1.88 7.22 -22.71
N ARG A 38 0.56 7.07 -22.85
CA ARG A 38 -0.26 7.84 -23.80
C ARG A 38 -0.22 9.36 -23.54
N ARG A 39 0.12 9.78 -22.33
CA ARG A 39 0.32 11.18 -21.93
C ARG A 39 1.78 11.64 -22.02
N GLY A 40 2.69 10.81 -22.56
CA GLY A 40 4.11 11.13 -22.67
C GLY A 40 4.88 11.01 -21.35
N ILE A 41 4.30 10.40 -20.32
CA ILE A 41 4.97 10.18 -19.03
C ILE A 41 5.74 8.85 -19.12
N ALA A 42 7.04 8.90 -18.85
CA ALA A 42 7.88 7.71 -18.82
C ALA A 42 7.52 6.82 -17.61
N VAL A 43 7.33 5.52 -17.86
CA VAL A 43 7.01 4.53 -16.81
C VAL A 43 8.06 3.41 -16.85
N TYR A 44 8.79 3.25 -15.75
CA TYR A 44 9.78 2.20 -15.50
C TYR A 44 9.44 1.48 -14.18
N PRO A 45 9.71 0.17 -14.03
CA PRO A 45 10.02 -0.88 -15.02
C PRO A 45 8.75 -1.49 -15.68
N ARG A 46 8.94 -2.35 -16.71
CA ARG A 46 7.85 -3.04 -17.45
C ARG A 46 7.17 -4.19 -16.67
N THR A 47 7.71 -4.53 -15.51
CA THR A 47 7.27 -5.66 -14.68
C THR A 47 6.26 -5.20 -13.64
N LEU A 48 5.21 -6.00 -13.44
CA LEU A 48 4.17 -5.73 -12.45
C LEU A 48 4.80 -5.71 -11.05
N SER A 49 4.72 -4.57 -10.36
CA SER A 49 4.99 -4.54 -8.92
C SER A 49 3.67 -4.56 -8.18
N GLU A 50 3.49 -5.57 -7.33
CA GLU A 50 2.41 -5.56 -6.37
C GLU A 50 2.89 -4.97 -5.06
N THR A 51 2.09 -4.08 -4.51
CA THR A 51 2.34 -3.48 -3.21
C THR A 51 1.47 -4.18 -2.20
N TYR A 52 2.07 -4.54 -1.06
CA TYR A 52 1.36 -5.21 0.02
C TYR A 52 1.32 -4.27 1.24
N PRO A 53 0.30 -3.41 1.37
CA PRO A 53 0.20 -2.40 2.44
C PRO A 53 0.47 -2.95 3.84
N ALA A 54 0.01 -4.17 4.12
CA ALA A 54 0.28 -4.83 5.38
C ALA A 54 1.78 -5.10 5.60
N GLY A 55 2.49 -5.59 4.60
CA GLY A 55 3.94 -5.79 4.69
C GLY A 55 4.69 -4.47 4.84
N ILE A 56 4.25 -3.43 4.12
CA ILE A 56 4.84 -2.09 4.21
C ILE A 56 4.71 -1.55 5.64
N ILE A 57 3.51 -1.60 6.22
CA ILE A 57 3.27 -1.16 7.61
C ILE A 57 4.06 -2.01 8.60
N ALA A 58 4.07 -3.34 8.45
CA ALA A 58 4.75 -4.24 9.36
C ALA A 58 6.27 -4.00 9.41
N ASN A 59 6.86 -3.68 8.26
CA ASN A 59 8.30 -3.47 8.18
C ASN A 59 8.70 -2.03 8.51
N MET A 60 7.95 -1.03 8.03
CA MET A 60 8.29 0.37 8.30
C MET A 60 7.95 0.82 9.72
N PHE A 61 6.93 0.23 10.34
CA PHE A 61 6.41 0.69 11.62
C PHE A 61 6.25 -0.47 12.62
N PRO A 62 7.36 -1.01 13.15
CA PRO A 62 7.32 -2.07 14.16
C PRO A 62 6.37 -1.72 15.31
N GLY A 63 5.51 -2.66 15.70
CA GLY A 63 4.48 -2.44 16.73
C GLY A 63 3.18 -1.80 16.24
N THR A 64 3.04 -1.48 14.95
CA THR A 64 1.76 -1.10 14.34
C THR A 64 1.11 -2.33 13.70
N PRO A 65 -0.13 -2.71 14.06
CA PRO A 65 -0.74 -3.90 13.49
C PRO A 65 -1.00 -3.74 11.97
N PRO A 66 -0.54 -4.67 11.12
CA PRO A 66 -0.48 -4.51 9.65
C PRO A 66 -1.82 -4.27 8.93
N SER A 67 -2.92 -4.70 9.53
CA SER A 67 -4.26 -4.61 8.94
C SER A 67 -5.22 -3.83 9.82
N ALA A 68 -4.73 -3.11 10.84
CA ALA A 68 -5.61 -2.38 11.75
C ALA A 68 -6.37 -1.26 11.03
N HIS A 69 -5.85 -0.73 9.92
CA HIS A 69 -6.49 0.29 9.10
C HIS A 69 -7.54 -0.24 8.12
N LYS A 70 -7.87 -1.54 8.14
CA LYS A 70 -8.90 -2.11 7.26
C LYS A 70 -10.18 -2.35 8.03
N ILE A 71 -11.30 -1.85 7.52
CA ILE A 71 -12.62 -2.14 8.12
C ILE A 71 -12.98 -3.59 7.87
N ARG A 72 -13.08 -4.37 8.95
CA ARG A 72 -13.60 -5.74 8.92
C ARG A 72 -15.09 -5.82 9.29
N THR A 73 -15.52 -4.94 10.18
CA THR A 73 -16.92 -4.82 10.64
C THR A 73 -17.27 -3.35 10.89
N VAL A 74 -18.56 -3.01 10.87
CA VAL A 74 -19.01 -1.63 11.15
C VAL A 74 -18.59 -1.19 12.56
N ALA A 75 -18.66 -2.08 13.55
CA ALA A 75 -18.21 -1.82 14.92
C ALA A 75 -16.70 -1.52 15.02
N GLY A 76 -15.88 -2.04 14.10
CA GLY A 76 -14.44 -1.80 14.05
C GLY A 76 -14.03 -0.51 13.35
N MET A 77 -14.99 0.30 12.88
CA MET A 77 -14.70 1.48 12.06
C MET A 77 -13.90 2.55 12.81
N ASP A 78 -14.27 2.85 14.06
CA ASP A 78 -13.55 3.84 14.87
C ASP A 78 -12.10 3.43 15.13
N SER A 79 -11.88 2.14 15.43
CA SER A 79 -10.54 1.58 15.57
C SER A 79 -9.74 1.66 14.27
N ALA A 80 -10.39 1.41 13.13
CA ALA A 80 -9.74 1.52 11.82
C ALA A 80 -9.34 2.96 11.50
N VAL A 81 -10.21 3.94 11.79
CA VAL A 81 -9.90 5.37 11.67
C VAL A 81 -8.71 5.77 12.54
N ALA A 82 -8.70 5.35 13.81
CA ALA A 82 -7.59 5.64 14.72
C ALA A 82 -6.27 5.03 14.21
N ALA A 83 -6.30 3.79 13.72
CA ALA A 83 -5.13 3.13 13.15
C ALA A 83 -4.60 3.86 11.90
N SER A 84 -5.47 4.27 10.98
CA SER A 84 -5.05 5.04 9.81
C SER A 84 -4.45 6.40 10.18
N ARG A 85 -5.01 7.10 11.18
CA ARG A 85 -4.45 8.36 11.69
C ARG A 85 -3.05 8.15 12.26
N ARG A 86 -2.84 7.06 13.00
CA ARG A 86 -1.53 6.67 13.51
C ARG A 86 -0.53 6.42 12.36
N ILE A 87 -0.92 5.66 11.33
CA ILE A 87 -0.07 5.40 10.16
C ILE A 87 0.32 6.71 9.47
N LEU A 88 -0.63 7.63 9.26
CA LEU A 88 -0.32 8.95 8.69
C LEU A 88 0.66 9.77 9.54
N SER A 89 0.51 9.72 10.87
CA SER A 89 1.47 10.37 11.78
C SER A 89 2.86 9.77 11.65
N LEU A 90 2.95 8.44 11.56
CA LEU A 90 4.23 7.74 11.43
C LEU A 90 4.90 8.05 10.09
N LEU A 91 4.14 8.06 8.99
CA LEU A 91 4.63 8.49 7.68
C LEU A 91 5.24 9.90 7.73
N ARG A 92 4.56 10.85 8.37
CA ARG A 92 5.09 12.22 8.57
C ARG A 92 6.36 12.24 9.42
N GLN A 93 6.39 11.48 10.51
CA GLN A 93 7.56 11.38 11.40
C GLN A 93 8.77 10.75 10.70
N SER A 94 8.55 9.85 9.75
CA SER A 94 9.58 9.27 8.89
C SER A 94 10.06 10.21 7.78
N GLY A 95 9.65 11.47 7.77
CA GLY A 95 10.08 12.46 6.79
C GLY A 95 9.39 12.34 5.43
N ILE A 96 8.33 11.53 5.28
CA ILE A 96 7.52 11.51 4.07
C ILE A 96 6.72 12.82 4.02
N GLN A 97 7.15 13.73 3.16
CA GLN A 97 6.53 15.03 2.91
C GLN A 97 5.68 14.99 1.63
N GLY A 98 4.64 15.82 1.58
CA GLY A 98 3.70 15.92 0.46
C GLY A 98 2.24 15.91 0.89
N ASP A 99 1.34 15.92 -0.10
CA ASP A 99 -0.12 15.88 0.10
C ASP A 99 -0.58 14.49 0.54
N LEU A 100 -0.32 14.16 1.79
CA LEU A 100 -0.90 12.98 2.45
C LEU A 100 -2.41 13.16 2.58
N PRO A 101 -3.22 12.10 2.37
CA PRO A 101 -4.67 12.20 2.45
C PRO A 101 -5.09 12.66 3.85
N ALA A 102 -6.00 13.62 3.90
CA ALA A 102 -6.62 14.02 5.15
C ALA A 102 -7.51 12.87 5.66
N PRO A 103 -7.50 12.57 6.98
CA PRO A 103 -8.47 11.67 7.56
C PRO A 103 -9.89 12.14 7.20
N PRO A 104 -10.80 11.24 6.82
CA PRO A 104 -12.12 11.61 6.35
C PRO A 104 -12.89 12.25 7.51
N ASP A 105 -13.68 13.28 7.20
CA ASP A 105 -14.71 13.73 8.12
C ASP A 105 -15.75 12.60 8.24
N MET A 106 -15.76 11.97 9.42
CA MET A 106 -16.65 10.85 9.70
C MET A 106 -18.03 11.33 10.14
N ILE A 107 -18.18 12.62 10.47
CA ILE A 107 -19.41 13.25 10.97
C ILE A 107 -20.19 13.86 9.81
N SER A 108 -19.53 14.60 8.92
CA SER A 108 -20.18 15.28 7.79
C SER A 108 -19.61 14.85 6.43
N GLY A 109 -20.44 14.79 5.39
CA GLY A 109 -20.00 14.51 4.02
C GLY A 109 -20.93 13.59 3.21
N GLN A 110 -20.77 13.59 1.90
CA GLN A 110 -21.59 12.78 0.99
C GLN A 110 -21.26 11.28 1.06
N GLY A 111 -22.31 10.46 0.98
CA GLY A 111 -22.26 9.00 1.10
C GLY A 111 -22.36 8.50 2.55
N SER A 112 -22.33 7.19 2.74
CA SER A 112 -22.30 6.58 4.07
C SER A 112 -20.93 6.75 4.73
N ARG A 113 -20.89 6.65 6.05
CA ARG A 113 -19.66 6.66 6.86
C ARG A 113 -18.65 5.60 6.37
N ARG A 114 -19.16 4.43 5.96
CA ARG A 114 -18.35 3.32 5.42
C ARG A 114 -17.75 3.65 4.06
N GLU A 115 -18.50 4.23 3.15
CA GLU A 115 -18.01 4.62 1.82
C GLU A 115 -16.99 5.76 1.90
N ARG A 116 -17.19 6.74 2.79
CA ARG A 116 -16.20 7.79 3.06
C ARG A 116 -14.89 7.19 3.55
N TYR A 117 -14.95 6.28 4.53
CA TYR A 117 -13.75 5.62 5.00
C TYR A 117 -13.09 4.78 3.92
N LYS A 118 -13.85 4.01 3.14
CA LYS A 118 -13.27 3.14 2.12
C LYS A 118 -12.48 3.93 1.07
N ARG A 119 -13.00 5.08 0.64
CA ARG A 119 -12.25 6.01 -0.24
C ARG A 119 -10.94 6.46 0.38
N PHE A 120 -10.95 6.80 1.66
CA PHE A 120 -9.73 7.18 2.37
C PHE A 120 -8.76 6.00 2.58
N GLU A 121 -9.25 4.80 2.89
CA GLU A 121 -8.46 3.57 2.98
C GLU A 121 -7.74 3.31 1.65
N ASP A 122 -8.44 3.42 0.53
CA ASP A 122 -7.85 3.23 -0.80
C ASP A 122 -6.79 4.31 -1.11
N SER A 123 -7.01 5.56 -0.71
CA SER A 123 -5.99 6.63 -0.82
C SER A 123 -4.78 6.37 0.07
N LEU A 124 -4.97 5.88 1.29
CA LEU A 124 -3.87 5.53 2.20
C LEU A 124 -3.06 4.34 1.66
N ASP A 125 -3.73 3.31 1.15
CA ASP A 125 -3.07 2.17 0.50
C ASP A 125 -2.23 2.69 -0.69
N ALA A 126 -2.76 3.58 -1.53
CA ALA A 126 -2.02 4.20 -2.64
C ALA A 126 -0.78 5.00 -2.19
N VAL A 127 -0.84 5.72 -1.07
CA VAL A 127 0.33 6.39 -0.50
C VAL A 127 1.38 5.36 -0.06
N LEU A 128 0.98 4.28 0.61
CA LEU A 128 1.90 3.21 1.01
C LEU A 128 2.57 2.59 -0.22
N CYS A 129 1.82 2.39 -1.31
CA CYS A 129 2.37 1.95 -2.60
C CYS A 129 3.45 2.91 -3.12
N ALA A 130 3.18 4.22 -3.11
CA ALA A 130 4.13 5.22 -3.58
C ALA A 130 5.40 5.27 -2.71
N VAL A 131 5.26 5.09 -1.39
CA VAL A 131 6.39 4.97 -0.47
C VAL A 131 7.23 3.74 -0.80
N ALA A 132 6.60 2.59 -1.07
CA ALA A 132 7.31 1.39 -1.51
C ALA A 132 8.11 1.62 -2.81
N ALA A 133 7.50 2.29 -3.78
CA ALA A 133 8.17 2.65 -5.02
C ALA A 133 9.35 3.61 -4.80
N LEU A 134 9.20 4.62 -3.94
CA LEU A 134 10.27 5.56 -3.58
C LEU A 134 11.47 4.83 -2.97
N TYR A 135 11.24 3.97 -1.98
CA TYR A 135 12.31 3.22 -1.31
C TYR A 135 13.04 2.27 -2.27
N HIS A 136 12.32 1.66 -3.20
CA HIS A 136 12.90 0.77 -4.19
C HIS A 136 13.67 1.51 -5.28
N GLY A 137 13.07 2.54 -5.86
CA GLY A 137 13.62 3.26 -7.01
C GLY A 137 14.69 4.29 -6.66
N GLU A 138 14.48 5.07 -5.59
CA GLU A 138 15.36 6.17 -5.23
C GLU A 138 16.41 5.74 -4.20
N TYR A 139 15.98 5.03 -3.15
CA TYR A 139 16.87 4.67 -2.04
C TYR A 139 17.55 3.31 -2.21
N GLY A 140 17.11 2.49 -3.17
CA GLY A 140 17.59 1.11 -3.36
C GLY A 140 17.44 0.23 -2.12
N SER A 141 16.55 0.59 -1.20
CA SER A 141 16.43 0.02 0.15
C SER A 141 15.09 -0.67 0.31
N SER A 142 14.97 -1.87 -0.26
CA SER A 142 13.74 -2.65 -0.25
C SER A 142 13.99 -4.15 -0.36
N MET A 143 13.19 -4.95 0.32
CA MET A 143 13.08 -6.38 0.03
C MET A 143 12.21 -6.58 -1.21
N VAL A 144 12.67 -7.44 -2.12
CA VAL A 144 11.94 -7.89 -3.29
C VAL A 144 11.57 -9.36 -3.11
N PHE A 145 10.29 -9.66 -3.25
CA PHE A 145 9.77 -11.03 -3.17
C PHE A 145 9.13 -11.44 -4.49
N SER A 146 9.38 -12.69 -4.94
CA SER A 146 9.03 -13.25 -6.26
C SER A 146 10.08 -13.00 -7.36
N ASP A 147 9.96 -13.70 -8.47
CA ASP A 147 10.76 -13.52 -9.68
C ASP A 147 10.15 -12.45 -10.61
N GLY A 148 10.98 -11.65 -11.26
CA GLY A 148 10.55 -10.55 -12.13
C GLY A 148 9.66 -10.97 -13.31
N GLU A 149 9.56 -12.27 -13.60
CA GLU A 149 8.71 -12.82 -14.67
C GLU A 149 7.23 -12.82 -14.28
N ASN A 150 6.90 -13.08 -13.01
CA ASN A 150 5.52 -13.13 -12.52
C ASN A 150 5.04 -11.85 -11.83
N GLY A 151 5.95 -10.89 -11.68
CA GLY A 151 5.77 -9.70 -10.85
C GLY A 151 6.34 -9.90 -9.46
N TYR A 152 6.66 -8.80 -8.79
CA TYR A 152 7.32 -8.83 -7.49
C TYR A 152 6.71 -7.88 -6.47
N THR A 153 6.74 -8.31 -5.20
CA THR A 153 6.33 -7.49 -4.07
C THR A 153 7.53 -6.75 -3.52
N VAL A 154 7.39 -5.43 -3.38
CA VAL A 154 8.40 -4.57 -2.79
C VAL A 154 7.96 -4.15 -1.39
N ILE A 155 8.83 -4.36 -0.41
CA ILE A 155 8.66 -3.87 0.96
C ILE A 155 9.83 -2.93 1.29
N PRO A 156 9.57 -1.66 1.67
CA PRO A 156 10.61 -0.74 2.13
C PRO A 156 11.45 -1.33 3.25
N GLU A 157 12.78 -1.17 3.16
CA GLU A 157 13.70 -1.38 4.28
C GLU A 157 14.25 -0.03 4.73
N PRO A 158 13.55 0.69 5.63
CA PRO A 158 14.13 1.88 6.24
C PRO A 158 15.36 1.50 7.05
N ARG A 159 16.51 2.10 6.71
CA ARG A 159 17.70 2.06 7.56
C ARG A 159 17.44 2.98 8.74
N PHE A 160 17.04 2.42 9.88
CA PHE A 160 17.05 3.14 11.14
C PHE A 160 18.52 3.28 11.56
N THR A 161 19.12 4.44 11.25
CA THR A 161 20.43 4.86 11.79
C THR A 161 20.25 5.51 13.14
#